data_AF-A0A140KBY2-F1
#
_entry.id   AF-A0A140KBY2-F1
#
_cell.length_a   1.000
_cell.length_b   1.000
_cell.length_c   1.000
_cell.angle_alpha   90.00
_cell.angle_beta   90.00
_cell.angle_gamma   90.00
#
_symmetry.space_group_name_H-M   'P 1'
#
loop_
_entity.id
_entity.type
_entity.pdbx_description
1 polymer ?
#
loop_
_entity_poly.entity_id
_entity_poly.type
_entity_poly.pdbx_seq_one_letter_code
_entity_poly.pdbx_strand_id
1 'polypeptide(L)'
;MTLYKNKYRIESIRLPNRNYAANGYYFVTICTHKKICYFGNIVNYQMQLSSVGKIAQKFWQEIPNHFEHIHIDAYVIMPNHLHGIIIIDRPNQTSNVE
;
A
#
# COMPACT_ATOMS: atom_id res chain seq x y z
N MET A 1 -16.09 -12.56 18.76
CA MET A 1 -16.74 -11.44 18.06
C MET A 1 -17.53 -10.67 19.11
N THR A 2 -17.00 -9.56 19.62
CA THR A 2 -17.70 -8.75 20.61
C THR A 2 -18.88 -8.00 19.99
N LEU A 3 -19.98 -7.93 20.73
CA LEU A 3 -21.15 -7.15 20.37
C LEU A 3 -20.90 -5.69 20.77
N TYR A 4 -20.91 -4.77 19.80
CA TYR A 4 -20.81 -3.33 20.06
C TYR A 4 -21.97 -2.62 19.36
N LYS A 5 -22.76 -1.84 20.11
CA LYS A 5 -23.99 -1.18 19.61
C LYS A 5 -24.93 -2.14 18.84
N ASN A 6 -25.19 -3.32 19.41
CA ASN A 6 -26.02 -4.38 18.80
C ASN A 6 -25.56 -4.84 17.41
N LYS A 7 -24.27 -4.68 17.09
CA LYS A 7 -23.66 -5.21 15.87
C LYS A 7 -22.43 -6.02 16.23
N TYR A 8 -22.32 -7.23 15.66
CA TYR A 8 -21.07 -7.98 15.71
C TYR A 8 -20.03 -7.25 14.87
N ARG A 9 -18.86 -6.98 15.44
CA ARG A 9 -17.73 -6.45 14.69
C ARG A 9 -16.50 -7.31 14.87
N ILE A 10 -15.63 -7.25 13.86
CA ILE A 10 -14.23 -7.60 14.05
C ILE A 10 -13.59 -6.62 15.03
N GLU A 11 -12.94 -7.17 16.05
CA GLU A 11 -12.29 -6.36 17.10
C GLU A 11 -11.10 -5.58 16.56
N SER A 12 -10.38 -6.21 15.63
CA SER A 12 -9.23 -5.67 14.92
C SER A 12 -9.37 -5.96 13.44
N ILE A 13 -8.98 -4.99 12.62
CA ILE A 13 -8.76 -5.18 11.17
C ILE A 13 -7.43 -5.88 10.87
N ARG A 14 -6.50 -5.89 11.83
CA ARG A 14 -5.21 -6.56 11.72
C ARG A 14 -5.37 -8.03 12.07
N LEU A 15 -4.74 -8.89 11.28
CA LEU A 15 -4.68 -10.32 11.55
C LEU A 15 -3.98 -10.55 12.91
N PRO A 16 -4.59 -11.30 13.84
CA PRO A 16 -3.97 -11.61 15.12
C PRO A 16 -2.61 -12.29 14.93
N ASN A 17 -1.67 -11.97 15.82
CA ASN A 17 -0.32 -12.57 15.86
C ASN A 17 0.51 -12.40 14.57
N ARG A 18 0.14 -11.48 13.67
CA ARG A 18 0.91 -11.18 12.46
C ARG A 18 1.83 -9.98 12.66
N ASN A 19 3.13 -10.19 12.45
CA ASN A 19 4.08 -9.09 12.30
C ASN A 19 3.99 -8.52 10.86
N TYR A 20 3.53 -7.29 10.72
CA TYR A 20 3.41 -6.60 9.43
C TYR A 20 4.74 -6.00 8.93
N ALA A 21 5.80 -6.04 9.75
CA ALA A 21 7.15 -5.68 9.36
C ALA A 21 8.02 -6.89 8.97
N ALA A 22 7.45 -8.11 8.98
CA ALA A 22 8.14 -9.31 8.50
C ALA A 22 8.35 -9.25 6.99
N ASN A 23 9.31 -10.02 6.48
CA ASN A 23 9.51 -10.13 5.04
C ASN A 23 8.27 -10.68 4.33
N GLY A 24 8.04 -10.22 3.11
CA GLY A 24 6.96 -10.69 2.26
C GLY A 24 6.41 -9.61 1.32
N TYR A 25 5.36 -10.00 0.60
CA TYR A 25 4.66 -9.18 -0.39
C TYR A 25 3.37 -8.63 0.23
N TYR A 26 3.19 -7.32 0.13
CA TYR A 26 2.08 -6.60 0.74
C TYR A 26 1.32 -5.84 -0.32
N PHE A 27 0.07 -6.24 -0.57
CA PHE A 27 -0.84 -5.47 -1.41
C PHE A 27 -1.39 -4.27 -0.63
N VAL A 28 -1.18 -3.07 -1.16
CA VAL A 28 -1.57 -1.79 -0.56
C VAL A 28 -2.53 -1.09 -1.50
N THR A 29 -3.58 -0.52 -0.91
CA THR A 29 -4.52 0.36 -1.62
C THR A 29 -4.58 1.69 -0.89
N ILE A 30 -4.37 2.78 -1.62
CA ILE A 30 -4.49 4.16 -1.11
C ILE A 30 -5.59 4.85 -1.89
N CYS A 31 -6.69 5.17 -1.22
CA CYS A 31 -7.81 5.90 -1.82
C CYS A 31 -7.74 7.38 -1.46
N THR A 32 -8.08 8.25 -2.40
CA THR A 32 -8.28 9.67 -2.09
C THR A 32 -9.50 9.86 -1.19
N HIS A 33 -9.53 10.99 -0.48
CA HIS A 33 -10.68 11.34 0.35
C HIS A 33 -11.97 11.36 -0.49
N LYS A 34 -13.00 10.65 -0.01
CA LYS A 34 -14.29 10.50 -0.71
C LYS A 34 -14.16 10.01 -2.16
N LYS A 35 -13.06 9.35 -2.52
CA LYS A 35 -12.79 8.87 -3.88
C LYS A 35 -12.83 9.96 -4.96
N ILE A 36 -12.47 11.20 -4.60
CA ILE A 36 -12.36 12.31 -5.55
C ILE A 36 -11.19 12.05 -6.51
N CYS A 37 -11.40 12.29 -7.80
CA CYS A 37 -10.44 11.99 -8.87
C CYS A 37 -9.26 12.97 -8.94
N TYR A 38 -8.48 13.09 -7.87
CA TYR A 38 -7.33 14.00 -7.82
C TYR A 38 -6.16 13.55 -8.68
N PHE A 39 -5.99 12.25 -8.93
CA PHE A 39 -4.84 11.72 -9.66
C PHE A 39 -4.96 11.87 -11.18
N GLY A 40 -6.14 12.24 -11.69
CA GLY A 40 -6.37 12.51 -13.10
C GLY A 40 -7.65 11.86 -13.60
N ASN A 41 -7.67 11.48 -14.87
CA ASN A 41 -8.82 10.92 -15.56
C ASN A 41 -8.38 9.86 -16.57
N ILE A 42 -9.33 9.04 -17.02
CA ILE A 42 -9.10 8.05 -18.08
C ILE A 42 -9.67 8.62 -19.38
N VAL A 43 -8.84 8.69 -20.41
CA VAL A 43 -9.23 9.12 -21.77
C VAL A 43 -8.74 8.06 -22.73
N ASN A 44 -9.63 7.57 -23.62
CA ASN A 44 -9.30 6.50 -24.57
C ASN A 44 -8.65 5.27 -23.91
N TYR A 45 -9.21 4.81 -22.79
CA TYR A 45 -8.69 3.68 -22.00
C TYR A 45 -7.29 3.85 -21.41
N GLN A 46 -6.74 5.07 -21.43
CA GLN A 46 -5.43 5.38 -20.87
C GLN A 46 -5.56 6.36 -19.71
N MET A 47 -4.77 6.11 -18.66
CA MET A 47 -4.70 7.00 -17.52
C MET A 47 -3.91 8.26 -17.87
N GLN A 48 -4.55 9.43 -17.79
CA GLN A 48 -3.91 10.74 -17.90
C GLN A 48 -3.70 11.31 -16.50
N LEU A 49 -2.45 11.30 -16.04
CA LEU A 49 -2.12 11.81 -14.71
C LEU A 49 -2.22 13.33 -14.64
N SER A 50 -2.92 13.82 -13.62
CA SER A 50 -2.88 15.23 -13.22
C SER A 50 -1.52 15.59 -12.62
N SER A 51 -1.30 16.87 -12.27
CA SER A 51 -0.13 17.28 -11.50
C SER A 51 0.01 16.51 -10.18
N VAL A 52 -1.10 16.31 -9.45
CA VAL A 52 -1.13 15.53 -8.21
C VAL A 52 -0.88 14.05 -8.48
N GLY A 53 -1.43 13.49 -9.57
CA GLY A 53 -1.18 12.10 -9.97
C GLY A 53 0.29 11.83 -10.30
N LYS A 54 0.96 12.77 -10.97
CA LYS A 54 2.41 12.70 -11.24
C LYS A 54 3.23 12.74 -9.96
N ILE A 55 2.83 13.56 -8.98
CA ILE A 55 3.46 13.60 -7.67
C ILE A 55 3.27 12.26 -6.93
N ALA A 56 2.06 11.70 -6.95
CA ALA A 56 1.79 10.39 -6.36
C ALA A 56 2.64 9.28 -7.03
N GLN A 57 2.76 9.30 -8.36
CA GLN A 57 3.61 8.35 -9.10
C GLN A 57 5.08 8.49 -8.70
N LYS A 58 5.60 9.71 -8.68
CA LYS A 58 6.98 9.99 -8.30
C LYS A 58 7.29 9.45 -6.91
N PHE A 59 6.49 9.84 -5.90
CA PHE A 59 6.75 9.40 -4.53
C PHE A 59 6.50 7.92 -4.31
N TRP A 60 5.57 7.31 -5.05
CA TRP A 60 5.44 5.86 -5.04
C TRP A 60 6.74 5.22 -5.51
N GLN A 61 7.27 5.61 -6.67
CA GLN A 61 8.53 5.08 -7.22
C GLN A 61 9.76 5.37 -6.34
N GLU A 62 9.73 6.42 -5.54
CA GLU A 62 10.83 6.78 -4.63
C GLU A 62 10.85 5.98 -3.31
N ILE A 63 9.82 5.17 -3.00
CA ILE A 63 9.78 4.37 -1.75
C ILE A 63 11.08 3.57 -1.52
N PRO A 64 11.64 2.83 -2.49
CA PRO A 64 12.89 2.08 -2.31
C PRO A 64 14.10 2.96 -2.00
N ASN A 65 14.08 4.23 -2.41
CA ASN A 65 15.16 5.18 -2.15
C ASN A 65 15.09 5.74 -0.71
N HIS A 66 13.91 5.70 -0.09
CA HIS A 66 13.69 6.17 1.28
C HIS A 66 13.82 5.07 2.32
N PHE A 67 13.58 3.82 1.94
CA PHE A 67 13.56 2.69 2.85
C PHE A 67 14.42 1.56 2.31
N GLU A 68 15.53 1.30 2.99
CA GLU A 68 16.36 0.13 2.73
C GLU A 68 15.51 -1.15 2.85
N HIS A 69 15.82 -2.15 2.01
CA HIS A 69 15.12 -3.45 1.99
C HIS A 69 13.64 -3.38 1.60
N ILE A 70 13.20 -2.26 1.02
CA ILE A 70 11.86 -2.13 0.44
C ILE A 70 11.97 -2.09 -1.08
N HIS A 71 11.19 -2.93 -1.74
CA HIS A 71 11.05 -2.93 -3.19
C HIS A 71 9.61 -2.73 -3.61
N ILE A 72 9.43 -2.29 -4.85
CA ILE A 72 8.12 -2.16 -5.49
C ILE A 72 8.04 -3.21 -6.58
N ASP A 73 6.95 -3.96 -6.59
CA ASP A 73 6.59 -4.86 -7.69
C ASP A 73 5.56 -4.17 -8.59
N ALA A 74 4.38 -4.76 -8.82
CA ALA A 74 3.35 -4.12 -9.64
C ALA A 74 2.64 -2.98 -8.89
N TYR A 75 2.30 -1.91 -9.62
CA TYR A 75 1.38 -0.87 -9.14
C TYR A 75 0.61 -0.22 -10.29
N VAL A 76 -0.53 0.37 -9.96
CA VAL A 76 -1.36 1.14 -10.90
C VAL A 76 -1.98 2.34 -10.19
N ILE A 77 -1.97 3.48 -10.86
CA ILE A 77 -2.65 4.70 -10.42
C ILE A 77 -3.92 4.86 -11.25
N MET A 78 -5.04 4.89 -10.56
CA MET A 78 -6.36 5.20 -11.09
C MET A 78 -6.75 6.63 -10.69
N PRO A 79 -7.78 7.23 -11.29
CA PRO A 79 -8.16 8.63 -11.01
C PRO A 79 -8.26 9.01 -9.52
N ASN A 80 -8.73 8.10 -8.67
CA ASN A 80 -9.01 8.35 -7.26
C ASN A 80 -8.35 7.36 -6.29
N HIS A 81 -7.50 6.45 -6.76
CA HIS A 81 -6.81 5.50 -5.90
C HIS A 81 -5.54 4.97 -6.56
N LEU A 82 -4.67 4.42 -5.73
CA LEU A 82 -3.48 3.69 -6.13
C LEU A 82 -3.59 2.28 -5.56
N HIS A 83 -3.28 1.28 -6.39
CA HIS A 83 -3.01 -0.08 -5.95
C HIS A 83 -1.54 -0.41 -6.19
N GLY A 84 -0.90 -1.12 -5.27
CA GLY A 84 0.45 -1.60 -5.52
C GLY A 84 0.94 -2.64 -4.54
N ILE A 85 2.01 -3.31 -4.91
CA ILE A 85 2.66 -4.35 -4.14
C ILE A 85 3.98 -3.80 -3.61
N ILE A 86 4.13 -3.79 -2.29
CA ILE A 86 5.36 -3.46 -1.59
C ILE A 86 5.98 -4.76 -1.09
N ILE A 87 7.27 -4.93 -1.34
CA ILE A 87 8.05 -6.06 -0.85
C ILE A 87 8.90 -5.57 0.31
N ILE A 88 8.84 -6.29 1.43
CA ILE A 88 9.80 -6.17 2.52
C ILE A 88 10.77 -7.35 2.40
N ASP A 89 12.05 -7.07 2.20
CA ASP A 89 13.10 -8.09 2.02
C ASP A 89 14.35 -7.75 2.83
N ARG A 90 14.21 -7.85 4.16
CA ARG A 90 15.32 -7.63 5.09
C ARG A 90 16.20 -8.86 5.14
N PRO A 91 17.54 -8.72 5.25
CA PRO A 91 18.39 -9.87 5.52
C PRO A 91 17.91 -10.58 6.79
N ASN A 92 17.79 -11.90 6.74
CA ASN A 92 17.54 -12.67 7.95
C ASN A 92 18.65 -12.36 8.94
N GLN A 93 18.31 -11.83 10.12
CA GLN A 93 19.23 -11.90 11.23
C GLN A 93 19.39 -13.39 11.54
N THR A 94 20.46 -14.00 11.02
CA THR A 94 20.97 -15.24 11.58
C THR A 94 21.33 -14.91 13.01
N SER A 95 20.47 -15.27 13.95
CA SER A 95 20.85 -15.41 15.34
C SER A 95 22.06 -16.33 15.34
N ASN A 96 23.25 -15.79 15.60
CA ASN A 96 24.38 -16.62 16.01
C ASN A 96 23.93 -17.30 17.30
N VAL A 97 23.47 -18.54 17.15
CA VAL A 97 23.35 -19.46 18.28
C VAL A 97 24.76 -20.02 18.46
N GLU A 98 25.52 -19.38 19.34
CA GLU A 98 26.57 -20.05 20.12
C GLU A 98 25.93 -20.66 21.37
#